data_AF-A0A8C5SNT8-F1
#
_entry.id   AF-A0A8C5SNT8-F1
#
_cell.length_a   1.000
_cell.length_b   1.000
_cell.length_c   1.000
_cell.angle_alpha   90.00
_cell.angle_beta   90.00
_cell.angle_gamma   90.00
#
_symmetry.space_group_name_H-M   'P 1'
#
loop_
_entity.id
_entity.type
_entity.pdbx_description
1 polymer ?
#
loop_
_entity_poly.entity_id
_entity_poly.type
_entity_poly.pdbx_seq_one_letter_code
_entity_poly.pdbx_strand_id
1 'polypeptide(L)'
;MVAGAFPIAKLLYLGVRQLSKPLAARIKDGARASPFFRQYICGPPAQLYHWVEMRAKMRIMGFRGSAIKPLNEEAAADLGAELLGEAIVFGVGGLCIFLEYSRQSSNAKKKEEELNSTLLGLQEQVTELSFTLETLDARLREMNRVLVEVSTAPKK
;
A
#
# COMPACT_ATOMS: atom_id res chain seq x y z
N MET A 1 -6.31 -12.27 14.28
CA MET A 1 -5.03 -11.61 14.60
C MET A 1 -4.90 -10.34 13.77
N VAL A 2 -5.30 -9.19 14.33
CA VAL A 2 -5.16 -7.87 13.69
C VAL A 2 -4.31 -7.02 14.64
N ALA A 3 -2.99 -7.23 14.62
CA ALA A 3 -2.03 -6.54 15.47
C ALA A 3 -0.85 -5.95 14.66
N GLY A 4 -1.05 -5.73 13.34
CA GLY A 4 -0.05 -5.13 12.45
C GLY A 4 -0.26 -3.64 12.15
N ALA A 5 -1.48 -3.11 12.30
CA ALA A 5 -1.79 -1.73 11.90
C ALA A 5 -1.39 -0.68 12.96
N PHE A 6 -1.53 -1.01 14.25
CA PHE A 6 -1.25 -0.08 15.36
C PHE A 6 0.24 0.28 15.52
N PRO A 7 1.21 -0.64 15.32
CA PRO A 7 2.64 -0.31 15.39
C PRO A 7 3.10 0.52 14.18
N ILE A 8 2.68 0.17 12.97
CA ILE A 8 3.14 0.82 11.73
C ILE A 8 2.61 2.25 11.66
N ALA A 9 1.32 2.47 11.94
CA ALA A 9 0.74 3.81 11.93
C ALA A 9 1.41 4.73 12.96
N LYS A 10 1.74 4.20 14.14
CA LYS A 10 2.40 4.97 15.20
C LYS A 10 3.87 5.26 14.86
N LEU A 11 4.57 4.33 14.22
CA LEU A 11 5.93 4.52 13.73
C LEU A 11 6.00 5.50 12.56
N LEU A 12 5.05 5.45 11.63
CA LEU A 12 4.92 6.44 10.56
C LEU A 12 4.64 7.84 11.13
N TYR A 13 3.69 7.94 12.07
CA TYR A 13 3.39 9.21 12.73
C TYR A 13 4.58 9.78 13.50
N LEU A 14 5.30 8.93 14.25
CA LEU A 14 6.51 9.33 14.96
C LEU A 14 7.63 9.69 13.99
N GLY A 15 7.86 8.90 12.94
CA GLY A 15 8.86 9.15 11.92
C GLY A 15 8.64 10.48 11.20
N VAL A 16 7.40 10.78 10.82
CA VAL A 16 7.04 12.10 10.30
C VAL A 16 7.41 13.17 11.32
N ARG A 17 6.97 13.03 12.58
CA ARG A 17 7.21 14.06 13.61
C ARG A 17 8.70 14.23 13.95
N GLN A 18 9.50 13.16 13.89
CA GLN A 18 10.93 13.17 14.15
C GLN A 18 11.74 13.72 12.98
N LEU A 19 11.32 13.49 11.73
CA LEU A 19 12.01 13.96 10.53
C LEU A 19 11.59 15.37 10.11
N SER A 20 10.32 15.74 10.33
CA SER A 20 9.80 17.06 9.98
C SER A 20 10.47 18.17 10.78
N LYS A 21 10.76 17.97 12.07
CA LYS A 21 11.42 18.99 12.90
C LYS A 21 12.84 19.38 12.45
N PRO A 22 13.79 18.45 12.26
CA PRO A 22 15.12 18.81 11.77
C PRO A 22 15.06 19.32 10.33
N LEU A 23 14.13 18.84 9.51
CA LEU A 23 13.97 19.31 8.13
C LEU A 23 13.43 20.75 8.09
N ALA A 24 12.40 21.05 8.89
CA ALA A 24 11.86 22.40 9.06
C ALA A 24 12.92 23.37 9.59
N ALA A 25 13.76 22.95 10.54
CA ALA A 25 14.87 23.76 11.03
C ALA A 25 15.87 24.10 9.90
N ARG A 26 16.20 23.14 9.02
CA ARG A 26 17.09 23.37 7.88
C ARG A 26 16.45 24.27 6.81
N ILE A 27 15.16 24.11 6.55
CA ILE A 27 14.41 24.96 5.62
C ILE A 27 14.33 26.38 6.19
N LYS A 28 14.16 26.54 7.51
CA LYS A 28 14.18 27.83 8.20
C LYS A 28 15.53 28.52 8.12
N ASP A 29 16.63 27.78 8.30
CA ASP A 29 17.99 28.31 8.12
C ASP A 29 18.21 28.76 6.66
N GLY A 30 17.72 28.01 5.68
CA GLY A 30 17.75 28.38 4.26
C GLY A 30 16.88 29.60 3.91
N ALA A 31 15.72 29.74 4.54
CA ALA A 31 14.83 30.90 4.40
C ALA A 31 15.43 32.17 5.05
N ARG A 32 16.25 32.02 6.10
CA ARG A 32 17.02 33.13 6.70
C ARG A 32 18.21 33.53 5.85
N ALA A 33 18.85 32.56 5.19
CA ALA A 33 20.01 32.80 4.34
C ALA A 33 19.65 33.48 3.01
N SER A 34 18.41 33.32 2.51
CA SER A 34 18.00 33.98 1.26
C SER A 34 16.58 34.57 1.31
N PRO A 35 16.43 35.88 1.04
CA PRO A 35 15.11 36.53 0.98
C PRO A 35 14.25 36.00 -0.17
N PHE A 36 14.86 35.49 -1.25
CA PHE A 36 14.15 34.83 -2.34
C PHE A 36 13.40 33.57 -1.87
N PHE A 37 14.07 32.71 -1.09
CA PHE A 37 13.45 31.50 -0.55
C PHE A 37 12.36 31.84 0.47
N ARG A 38 12.58 32.89 1.29
CA ARG A 38 11.58 33.43 2.21
C ARG A 38 10.29 33.83 1.52
N GLN A 39 10.39 34.61 0.45
CA GLN A 39 9.23 35.24 -0.19
C GLN A 39 8.59 34.38 -1.29
N TYR A 40 9.37 33.56 -1.99
CA TYR A 40 8.89 32.81 -3.15
C TYR A 40 8.56 31.34 -2.83
N ILE A 41 9.23 30.73 -1.85
CA ILE A 41 9.05 29.30 -1.53
C ILE A 41 8.26 29.13 -0.23
N CYS A 42 8.62 29.84 0.85
CA CYS A 42 7.90 29.74 2.13
C CYS A 42 6.67 30.66 2.20
N GLY A 43 6.74 31.85 1.59
CA GLY A 43 5.69 32.87 1.61
C GLY A 43 4.33 32.43 1.05
N PRO A 44 4.25 31.91 -0.19
CA PRO A 44 2.96 31.55 -0.81
C PRO A 44 2.19 30.45 -0.06
N PRO A 45 2.79 29.31 0.36
CA PRO A 45 2.09 28.30 1.14
C PRO A 45 1.64 28.83 2.51
N ALA A 46 2.47 29.64 3.18
CA ALA A 46 2.11 30.20 4.48
C ALA A 46 0.95 31.21 4.39
N GLN A 47 0.95 32.08 3.37
CA GLN A 47 -0.12 33.04 3.14
C GLN A 47 -1.42 32.35 2.73
N LEU A 48 -1.34 31.30 1.91
CA LEU A 48 -2.50 30.48 1.54
C LEU A 48 -3.10 29.79 2.77
N TYR A 49 -2.26 29.17 3.61
CA TYR A 49 -2.71 28.52 4.84
C TYR A 49 -3.43 29.51 5.76
N HIS A 50 -2.81 30.66 6.01
CA HIS A 50 -3.42 31.70 6.85
C HIS A 50 -4.72 32.25 6.26
N TRP A 51 -4.78 32.43 4.95
CA TRP A 51 -5.99 32.87 4.26
C TRP A 51 -7.12 31.84 4.42
N VAL A 52 -6.85 30.55 4.18
CA VAL A 52 -7.83 29.47 4.35
C VAL A 52 -8.30 29.37 5.81
N GLU A 53 -7.36 29.39 6.77
CA GLU A 53 -7.65 29.28 8.19
C GLU A 53 -8.53 30.44 8.68
N MET A 54 -8.15 31.69 8.36
CA MET A 54 -8.91 32.88 8.70
C MET A 54 -10.28 32.87 8.01
N ARG A 55 -10.36 32.49 6.73
CA ARG A 55 -11.63 32.39 6.00
C ARG A 55 -12.56 31.35 6.62
N ALA A 56 -12.04 30.22 7.05
CA ALA A 56 -12.79 29.16 7.72
C ALA A 56 -13.29 29.61 9.10
N LYS A 57 -12.40 30.16 9.95
CA LYS A 57 -12.78 30.71 11.27
C LYS A 57 -13.85 31.78 11.16
N MET A 58 -13.70 32.72 10.21
CA MET A 58 -14.66 33.80 10.00
C MET A 58 -16.01 33.28 9.50
N ARG A 59 -16.03 32.25 8.64
CA ARG A 59 -17.27 31.60 8.17
C ARG A 59 -17.98 30.85 9.30
N ILE A 60 -17.24 30.16 10.17
CA ILE A 60 -17.80 29.42 11.32
C ILE A 60 -18.35 30.38 12.37
N MET A 61 -17.65 31.49 12.65
CA MET A 61 -18.08 32.50 13.62
C MET A 61 -19.10 33.50 13.06
N GLY A 62 -19.56 33.32 11.81
CA GLY A 62 -20.61 34.15 11.19
C GLY A 62 -20.20 35.56 10.76
N PHE A 63 -18.93 35.95 10.94
CA PHE A 63 -18.43 37.27 10.53
C PHE A 63 -18.16 37.31 9.02
N ARG A 64 -18.91 38.15 8.30
CA ARG A 64 -18.69 38.43 6.87
C ARG A 64 -17.95 39.76 6.73
N GLY A 65 -16.65 39.72 6.42
CA GLY A 65 -15.96 40.86 5.78
C GLY A 65 -14.81 41.55 6.50
N SER A 66 -14.23 41.01 7.59
CA SER A 66 -12.98 41.60 8.09
C SER A 66 -11.81 41.25 7.17
N ALA A 67 -11.07 42.27 6.74
CA ALA A 67 -9.87 42.11 5.94
C ALA A 67 -8.82 41.27 6.71
N ILE A 68 -8.40 40.17 6.09
CA ILE A 68 -7.39 39.27 6.64
C ILE A 68 -6.05 40.00 6.56
N LYS A 69 -5.51 40.43 7.71
CA LYS A 69 -4.21 41.09 7.76
C LYS A 69 -3.13 40.07 7.35
N PRO A 70 -2.26 40.36 6.37
CA PRO A 70 -1.20 39.44 5.98
C PRO A 70 -0.27 39.20 7.18
N LEU A 71 0.20 37.96 7.28
CA LEU A 71 1.10 37.53 8.35
C LEU A 71 2.45 38.26 8.22
N ASN A 72 3.09 38.57 9.36
CA ASN A 72 4.45 39.12 9.36
C ASN A 72 5.39 38.18 8.60
N GLU A 73 6.30 38.71 7.81
CA GLU A 73 7.15 37.94 6.89
C GLU A 73 7.99 36.87 7.61
N GLU A 74 8.38 37.14 8.86
CA GLU A 74 9.10 36.17 9.70
C GLU A 74 8.21 35.01 10.15
N ALA A 75 6.95 35.30 10.52
CA ALA A 75 5.98 34.27 10.90
C ALA A 75 5.54 33.43 9.69
N ALA A 76 5.44 34.05 8.51
CA ALA A 76 5.17 33.34 7.26
C ALA A 76 6.33 32.41 6.88
N ALA A 77 7.58 32.83 7.10
CA ALA A 77 8.75 32.00 6.86
C ALA A 77 8.77 30.76 7.77
N ASP A 78 8.47 30.94 9.06
CA ASP A 78 8.43 29.84 10.03
C ASP A 78 7.33 28.83 9.72
N LEU A 79 6.11 29.32 9.47
CA LEU A 79 4.97 28.45 9.18
C LEU A 79 5.11 27.76 7.81
N GLY A 80 5.66 28.46 6.82
CA GLY A 80 5.97 27.90 5.51
C GLY A 80 7.07 26.83 5.57
N ALA A 81 8.10 27.02 6.41
CA ALA A 81 9.17 26.04 6.58
C ALA A 81 8.68 24.74 7.24
N GLU A 82 7.80 24.85 8.25
CA GLU A 82 7.19 23.68 8.89
C GLU A 82 6.29 22.91 7.91
N LEU A 83 5.44 23.62 7.17
CA LEU A 83 4.54 23.03 6.18
C LEU A 83 5.29 22.35 5.02
N LEU A 84 6.35 22.98 4.52
CA LEU A 84 7.22 22.40 3.48
C LEU A 84 7.97 21.18 3.99
N GLY A 85 8.47 21.22 5.23
CA GLY A 85 9.14 20.08 5.86
C GLY A 85 8.21 18.86 5.93
N GLU A 86 6.98 19.06 6.39
CA GLU A 86 5.98 17.99 6.42
C GLU A 86 5.61 17.50 5.02
N ALA A 87 5.37 18.40 4.07
CA ALA A 87 5.01 18.05 2.70
C ALA A 87 6.10 17.22 2.00
N ILE A 88 7.38 17.51 2.24
CA ILE A 88 8.50 16.72 1.68
C ILE A 88 8.52 15.31 2.29
N VAL A 89 8.38 15.19 3.61
CA VAL A 89 8.40 13.87 4.28
C VAL A 89 7.22 13.02 3.84
N PHE A 90 6.01 13.60 3.75
CA PHE A 90 4.83 12.90 3.25
C PHE A 90 4.94 12.58 1.75
N GLY A 91 5.49 13.49 0.95
CA GLY A 91 5.68 13.29 -0.48
C GLY A 91 6.64 12.14 -0.77
N VAL A 92 7.82 12.14 -0.12
CA VAL A 92 8.82 11.07 -0.29
C VAL A 92 8.30 9.75 0.28
N GLY A 93 7.72 9.75 1.49
CA GLY A 93 7.18 8.53 2.09
C GLY A 93 6.01 7.95 1.30
N GLY A 94 5.08 8.79 0.85
CA GLY A 94 3.95 8.40 0.02
C GLY A 94 4.38 7.89 -1.35
N LEU A 95 5.36 8.53 -1.97
CA LEU A 95 5.93 8.08 -3.25
C LEU A 95 6.62 6.72 -3.10
N CYS A 96 7.42 6.53 -2.05
CA CYS A 96 8.05 5.23 -1.78
C CYS A 96 7.01 4.12 -1.63
N ILE A 97 5.97 4.33 -0.81
CA ILE A 97 4.89 3.36 -0.62
C ILE A 97 4.16 3.08 -1.95
N PHE A 98 3.88 4.13 -2.73
CA PHE A 98 3.22 3.98 -4.03
C PHE A 98 4.06 3.14 -5.01
N LEU A 99 5.37 3.41 -5.09
CA LEU A 99 6.29 2.65 -5.94
C LEU A 99 6.43 1.20 -5.47
N GLU A 100 6.55 0.97 -4.16
CA GLU A 100 6.57 -0.39 -3.61
C GLU A 100 5.28 -1.14 -3.89
N TYR A 101 4.12 -0.51 -3.71
CA TYR A 101 2.83 -1.09 -4.03
C TYR A 101 2.71 -1.45 -5.51
N SER A 102 3.11 -0.54 -6.40
CA SER A 102 3.12 -0.77 -7.85
C SER A 102 4.01 -1.97 -8.21
N ARG A 103 5.22 -2.03 -7.63
CA ARG A 103 6.16 -3.13 -7.85
C ARG A 103 5.63 -4.46 -7.29
N GLN A 104 5.04 -4.43 -6.10
CA GLN A 104 4.51 -5.62 -5.43
C GLN A 104 3.27 -6.17 -6.15
N SER A 105 2.41 -5.30 -6.69
CA SER A 105 1.23 -5.69 -7.47
C SER A 105 1.62 -6.50 -8.72
N SER A 106 2.69 -6.13 -9.42
CA SER A 106 3.17 -6.88 -10.59
C SER A 106 3.67 -8.29 -10.22
N ASN A 107 4.38 -8.41 -9.09
CA ASN A 107 4.87 -9.71 -8.62
C ASN A 107 3.77 -10.60 -8.04
N ALA A 108 2.76 -10.01 -7.40
CA ALA A 108 1.63 -10.75 -6.86
C ALA A 108 0.84 -11.46 -7.97
N LYS A 109 0.60 -10.78 -9.09
CA LYS A 109 -0.11 -11.36 -10.25
C LYS A 109 0.61 -12.56 -10.85
N LYS A 110 1.93 -12.47 -11.03
CA LYS A 110 2.74 -13.61 -11.53
C LYS A 110 2.66 -14.81 -10.60
N LYS A 111 2.71 -14.57 -9.29
CA LYS A 111 2.61 -15.65 -8.29
C LYS A 111 1.23 -16.29 -8.26
N GLU A 112 0.18 -15.51 -8.51
CA GLU A 112 -1.19 -16.00 -8.63
C GLU A 112 -1.38 -16.84 -9.90
N GLU A 113 -0.80 -16.43 -11.03
CA GLU A 113 -0.77 -17.21 -12.28
C GLU A 113 -0.02 -18.54 -12.10
N GLU A 114 1.16 -18.52 -11.48
CA GLU A 114 1.92 -19.74 -11.16
C GLU A 114 1.10 -20.68 -10.26
N LEU A 115 0.51 -20.16 -9.17
CA LEU A 115 -0.35 -20.96 -8.29
C LEU A 115 -1.53 -21.57 -9.04
N ASN A 116 -2.24 -20.81 -9.87
CA ASN A 116 -3.34 -21.33 -10.67
C ASN A 116 -2.88 -22.43 -11.64
N SER A 117 -1.71 -22.27 -12.27
CA SER A 117 -1.16 -23.32 -13.14
C SER A 117 -0.84 -24.61 -12.37
N THR A 118 -0.32 -24.50 -11.14
CA THR A 118 -0.05 -25.68 -10.30
C THR A 118 -1.34 -26.36 -9.84
N LEU A 119 -2.39 -25.60 -9.54
CA LEU A 119 -3.69 -26.16 -9.16
C LEU A 119 -4.34 -26.91 -10.32
N LEU A 120 -4.30 -26.35 -11.53
CA LEU A 120 -4.80 -27.00 -12.74
C LEU A 120 -4.04 -28.30 -13.01
N GLY A 121 -2.70 -28.29 -12.92
CA GLY A 121 -1.89 -29.49 -13.12
C GLY A 121 -2.14 -30.58 -12.07
N LEU A 122 -2.35 -30.20 -10.80
CA LEU A 122 -2.72 -31.16 -9.75
C LEU A 122 -4.11 -31.75 -10.00
N GLN A 123 -5.06 -30.94 -10.47
CA GLN A 123 -6.40 -31.41 -10.81
C GLN A 123 -6.36 -32.42 -11.96
N GLU A 124 -5.55 -32.16 -12.99
CA GLU A 124 -5.33 -33.07 -14.11
C GLU A 124 -4.73 -34.41 -13.65
N GLN A 125 -3.69 -34.37 -12.80
CA GLN A 125 -3.08 -35.57 -12.23
C GLN A 125 -4.08 -36.40 -11.40
N VAL A 126 -4.96 -35.74 -10.64
CA VAL A 126 -6.02 -36.42 -9.88
C VAL A 126 -7.03 -37.09 -10.83
N THR A 127 -7.41 -36.42 -11.91
CA THR A 127 -8.31 -36.99 -12.93
C THR A 127 -7.68 -38.19 -13.64
N GLU A 128 -6.41 -38.09 -14.04
CA GLU A 128 -5.67 -39.19 -14.65
C GLU A 128 -5.57 -40.38 -13.69
N LEU A 129 -5.22 -40.13 -12.43
CA LEU A 129 -5.14 -41.18 -11.42
C LEU A 129 -6.50 -41.87 -11.22
N SER A 130 -7.60 -41.10 -11.19
CA SER A 130 -8.95 -41.66 -11.13
C SER A 130 -9.25 -42.59 -12.32
N PHE A 131 -8.85 -42.20 -13.53
CA PHE A 131 -9.03 -43.02 -14.72
C PHE A 131 -8.18 -44.31 -14.69
N THR A 132 -6.93 -44.23 -14.19
CA THR A 132 -6.09 -45.42 -14.01
C THR A 132 -6.67 -46.39 -12.97
N LEU A 133 -7.28 -45.88 -11.90
CA LEU A 133 -7.97 -46.70 -10.92
C LEU A 133 -9.18 -47.41 -11.52
N GLU A 134 -9.98 -46.71 -12.32
CA GLU A 134 -11.15 -47.28 -12.98
C GLU A 134 -10.76 -48.38 -13.99
N THR A 135 -9.70 -48.15 -14.77
CA THR A 135 -9.17 -49.17 -15.70
C THR A 135 -8.58 -50.38 -14.96
N LEU A 136 -7.91 -50.19 -13.82
CA LEU A 136 -7.44 -51.28 -12.99
C LEU A 136 -8.60 -52.09 -12.37
N ASP A 137 -9.68 -51.44 -11.90
CA ASP A 137 -10.88 -52.13 -11.40
C ASP A 137 -11.54 -52.98 -12.49
N ALA A 138 -11.65 -52.44 -13.71
CA ALA A 138 -12.18 -53.18 -14.86
C ALA A 138 -11.35 -54.44 -15.17
N ARG A 139 -10.01 -54.32 -15.18
CA ARG A 139 -9.11 -55.46 -15.41
C ARG A 139 -9.20 -56.50 -14.29
N LEU A 140 -9.31 -56.07 -13.03
CA LEU A 140 -9.50 -56.98 -11.90
C LEU A 140 -10.79 -57.79 -12.02
N ARG A 141 -11.89 -57.14 -12.42
CA ARG A 141 -13.18 -57.83 -12.66
C ARG A 141 -13.07 -58.86 -13.78
N GLU A 142 -12.36 -58.53 -14.86
CA GLU A 142 -12.14 -59.46 -15.97
C GLU A 142 -11.29 -60.67 -15.54
N MET A 143 -10.17 -60.44 -14.83
CA MET A 143 -9.35 -61.53 -14.29
C MET A 143 -10.13 -62.41 -13.32
N ASN A 144 -10.95 -61.82 -12.45
CA ASN A 144 -11.77 -62.58 -11.50
C ASN A 144 -12.80 -63.44 -12.25
N ARG A 145 -13.40 -62.93 -13.32
CA ARG A 145 -14.32 -63.70 -14.18
C ARG A 145 -13.63 -64.91 -14.81
N VAL A 146 -12.44 -64.72 -15.39
CA VAL A 146 -11.64 -65.82 -15.96
C VAL A 146 -11.26 -66.85 -14.90
N LEU A 147 -10.88 -66.40 -13.70
CA LEU A 147 -10.53 -67.28 -12.59
C LEU A 147 -11.73 -68.16 -12.15
N VAL A 148 -12.93 -67.57 -12.09
CA VAL A 148 -14.17 -68.30 -11.79
C VAL A 148 -14.49 -69.32 -12.89
N GLU A 149 -14.32 -68.97 -14.16
CA GLU A 149 -14.52 -69.90 -15.29
C GLU A 149 -13.53 -71.08 -15.23
N VAL A 150 -12.25 -70.83 -14.92
CA VAL A 150 -11.24 -71.89 -14.74
C VAL A 150 -11.54 -72.77 -13.53
N SER A 151 -12.00 -72.18 -12.41
CA SER A 151 -12.33 -72.94 -11.19
C SER A 151 -13.59 -73.79 -11.33
N THR A 152 -14.52 -73.41 -12.21
CA THR A 152 -15.79 -74.14 -12.43
C THR A 152 -15.70 -75.15 -13.58
N ALA A 153 -14.60 -75.16 -14.34
CA ALA A 153 -14.33 -76.18 -15.34
C ALA A 153 -14.12 -77.56 -14.68
N PRO A 154 -14.80 -78.62 -15.13
CA PRO A 154 -14.71 -79.94 -14.51
C PRO A 154 -13.30 -80.51 -14.65
N LYS A 155 -12.71 -80.94 -13.53
CA LYS A 155 -11.47 -81.72 -13.53
C LYS A 155 -11.73 -83.03 -14.28
N LYS A 156 -11.07 -83.20 -15.43
CA LYS A 156 -10.91 -84.50 -16.11
C LYS A 156 -9.93 -85.38 -15.35
#